data_AF-A0A9W7L7K6-F1
#
_entry.id   AF-A0A9W7L7K6-F1
#
_cell.length_a   1.000
_cell.length_b   1.000
_cell.length_c   1.000
_cell.angle_alpha   90.00
_cell.angle_beta   90.00
_cell.angle_gamma   90.00
#
_symmetry.space_group_name_H-M   'P 1'
#
loop_
_entity.id
_entity.type
_entity.pdbx_description
1 polymer ?
#
loop_
_entity_poly.entity_id
_entity_poly.type
_entity_poly.pdbx_seq_one_letter_code
_entity_poly.pdbx_strand_id
1 'polypeptide(L)'
;MEEDVFLQARRLDDLASCATVKDAFVKNGLQPDDKIDRREQVLMFRTIEKEMESGLKTLMEMGKFDEAKEMGFRLEGLRAEFGGLQTKDEMARQNKQKSLFDKAKKIKSKQLSGRHRDWTSQVESHCKEFVEESEREFEIQRENLALEMSRIEKPRIKYSKARMEYKNAEVKLSHLKQYDDAKNVRRMLKTIDAREEAAWDKAFEDKMQAKIDKLTEFQKNARARHVEKMSAITWKELRKREKEKYISETNVNNKKKDMHHAMYIDSKMKPELAVHPSALLKKRTNYNRNASKLRGEQLLDKVKGKKEGDAVFIESLCDLHKFGDKTLNGTTRYEDKLQWSGYKSGQEYFD
;
A
#
# COMPACT_ATOMS: atom_id res chain seq x y z
N MET A 1 13.45 -33.82 -19.15
CA MET A 1 14.15 -33.91 -20.44
C MET A 1 13.10 -33.60 -21.47
N GLU A 2 12.94 -32.32 -21.80
CA GLU A 2 12.05 -31.87 -22.87
C GLU A 2 12.92 -31.71 -24.10
N GLU A 3 12.56 -32.42 -25.16
CA GLU A 3 13.32 -32.52 -26.39
C GLU A 3 13.23 -31.21 -27.19
N ASP A 4 14.39 -30.77 -27.69
CA ASP A 4 14.58 -29.65 -28.62
C ASP A 4 13.73 -29.86 -29.89
N VAL A 5 12.64 -29.11 -30.03
CA VAL A 5 11.78 -29.11 -31.24
C VAL A 5 12.43 -28.37 -32.43
N PHE A 6 13.73 -28.07 -32.37
CA PHE A 6 14.47 -27.37 -33.44
C PHE A 6 15.38 -28.31 -34.23
N LEU A 7 15.01 -29.58 -34.39
CA LEU A 7 15.71 -30.51 -35.27
C LEU A 7 14.79 -31.07 -36.36
N GLN A 8 15.15 -30.68 -37.59
CA GLN A 8 15.07 -31.43 -38.84
C GLN A 8 13.72 -31.53 -39.56
N ALA A 9 13.64 -30.87 -40.73
CA ALA A 9 13.61 -31.54 -42.04
C ALA A 9 13.09 -30.61 -43.16
N ARG A 10 13.83 -29.54 -43.48
CA ARG A 10 13.83 -29.00 -44.83
C ARG A 10 15.28 -28.80 -45.24
N ARG A 11 15.66 -29.31 -46.41
CA ARG A 11 16.94 -28.94 -47.05
C ARG A 11 16.89 -27.43 -47.18
N LEU A 12 17.67 -26.75 -46.35
CA LEU A 12 17.83 -25.30 -46.44
C LEU A 12 18.58 -25.05 -47.73
N ASP A 13 17.97 -24.34 -48.66
CA ASP A 13 18.62 -23.92 -49.90
C ASP A 13 19.89 -23.13 -49.56
N ASP A 14 20.99 -23.45 -50.26
CA ASP A 14 22.34 -22.86 -50.20
C ASP A 14 22.44 -21.64 -49.25
N LEU A 15 22.74 -21.85 -47.95
CA LEU A 15 22.82 -20.74 -46.99
C LEU A 15 24.03 -19.85 -47.28
N ALA A 16 24.98 -20.30 -48.11
CA ALA A 16 26.11 -19.49 -48.57
C ALA A 16 25.69 -18.37 -49.54
N SER A 17 24.49 -18.44 -50.13
CA SER A 17 23.93 -17.35 -50.94
C SER A 17 23.13 -16.32 -50.14
N CYS A 18 23.10 -16.40 -48.81
CA CYS A 18 22.49 -15.33 -47.98
C CYS A 18 23.19 -13.99 -48.21
N ALA A 19 22.43 -12.94 -48.50
CA ALA A 19 22.95 -11.57 -48.63
C ALA A 19 22.53 -10.70 -47.45
N THR A 20 21.33 -10.89 -46.91
CA THR A 20 20.78 -10.11 -45.79
C THR A 20 20.19 -11.00 -44.68
N VAL A 21 19.97 -10.42 -43.49
CA VAL A 21 19.24 -11.08 -42.39
C VAL A 21 17.82 -11.47 -42.79
N LYS A 22 17.17 -10.73 -43.68
CA LYS A 22 15.84 -11.09 -44.19
C LYS A 22 15.89 -12.37 -45.02
N ASP A 23 16.90 -12.51 -45.87
CA ASP A 23 17.10 -13.73 -46.65
C ASP A 23 17.41 -14.92 -45.74
N ALA A 24 18.20 -14.69 -44.68
CA ALA A 24 18.45 -15.69 -43.66
C ALA A 24 17.15 -16.16 -42.99
N PHE A 25 16.23 -15.24 -42.68
CA PHE A 25 14.94 -15.60 -42.07
C PHE A 25 14.08 -16.41 -43.03
N VAL A 26 13.94 -15.95 -44.29
CA VAL A 26 13.16 -16.64 -45.31
C VAL A 26 13.69 -18.05 -45.56
N LYS A 27 15.02 -18.21 -45.68
CA LYS A 27 15.64 -19.53 -45.87
C LYS A 27 15.43 -20.45 -44.68
N ASN A 28 15.36 -19.91 -43.46
CA ASN A 28 15.03 -20.67 -42.26
C ASN A 28 13.50 -20.84 -42.04
N GLY A 29 12.67 -20.48 -43.04
CA GLY A 29 11.22 -20.65 -42.98
C GLY A 29 10.49 -19.64 -42.10
N LEU A 30 11.15 -18.54 -41.73
CA LEU A 30 10.62 -17.45 -40.92
C LEU A 30 10.19 -16.28 -41.80
N GLN A 31 9.19 -15.52 -41.34
CA GLN A 31 8.88 -14.23 -41.96
C GLN A 31 9.93 -13.19 -41.56
N PRO A 32 10.25 -12.21 -42.43
CA PRO A 32 11.22 -11.15 -42.13
C PRO A 32 10.93 -10.34 -40.85
N ASP A 33 9.67 -10.32 -40.42
CA ASP A 33 9.19 -9.58 -39.24
C ASP A 33 8.97 -10.48 -38.01
N ASP A 34 9.28 -11.77 -38.09
CA ASP A 34 9.13 -12.69 -36.96
C ASP A 34 10.08 -12.34 -35.81
N LYS A 35 9.57 -12.43 -34.58
CA LYS A 35 10.35 -12.22 -33.37
C LYS A 35 10.95 -13.54 -32.90
N ILE A 36 12.24 -13.68 -33.11
CA ILE A 36 13.03 -14.83 -32.65
C ILE A 36 13.83 -14.51 -31.40
N ASP A 37 14.00 -15.51 -30.54
CA ASP A 37 14.79 -15.33 -29.32
C ASP A 37 16.27 -15.12 -29.67
N ARG A 38 17.01 -14.46 -28.77
CA ARG A 38 18.43 -14.19 -28.97
C ARG A 38 19.24 -15.47 -29.20
N ARG A 39 18.87 -16.58 -28.55
CA ARG A 39 19.52 -17.89 -28.77
C ARG A 39 19.33 -18.38 -30.20
N GLU A 40 18.14 -18.25 -30.75
CA GLU A 40 17.80 -18.65 -32.12
C GLU A 40 18.51 -17.77 -33.14
N GLN A 41 18.59 -16.45 -32.90
CA GLN A 41 19.38 -15.52 -33.72
C GLN A 41 20.85 -15.97 -33.83
N VAL A 42 21.45 -16.39 -32.71
CA VAL A 42 22.84 -16.86 -32.66
C VAL A 42 23.03 -18.19 -33.37
N LEU A 43 22.10 -19.15 -33.17
CA LEU A 43 22.16 -20.45 -33.85
C LEU A 43 22.02 -20.31 -35.37
N MET A 44 21.12 -19.44 -35.82
CA MET A 44 20.94 -19.14 -37.23
C MET A 44 22.20 -18.53 -37.84
N PHE A 45 22.75 -17.49 -37.21
CA PHE A 45 23.99 -16.87 -37.68
C PHE A 45 25.14 -17.87 -37.74
N ARG A 46 25.30 -18.75 -36.74
CA ARG A 46 26.38 -19.76 -36.75
C ARG A 46 26.25 -20.80 -37.83
N THR A 47 25.02 -21.18 -38.16
CA THR A 47 24.76 -22.13 -39.25
C THR A 47 25.18 -21.51 -40.59
N ILE A 48 24.81 -20.26 -40.82
CA ILE A 48 25.19 -19.48 -42.01
C ILE A 48 26.71 -19.25 -42.05
N GLU A 49 27.32 -18.84 -40.92
CA GLU A 49 28.76 -18.60 -40.81
C GLU A 49 29.55 -19.86 -41.15
N LYS A 50 29.14 -21.03 -40.65
CA LYS A 50 29.80 -22.30 -40.96
C LYS A 50 29.73 -22.66 -42.45
N GLU A 51 28.57 -22.45 -43.10
CA GLU A 51 28.42 -22.73 -44.53
C GLU A 51 29.22 -21.74 -45.38
N MET A 52 29.16 -20.44 -45.08
CA MET A 52 29.95 -19.42 -45.79
C MET A 52 31.46 -19.62 -45.57
N GLU A 53 31.91 -19.97 -44.37
CA GLU A 53 33.33 -20.28 -44.11
C GLU A 53 33.79 -21.52 -44.89
N SER A 54 32.92 -22.53 -45.05
CA SER A 54 33.23 -23.70 -45.89
C SER A 54 33.37 -23.32 -47.37
N GLY A 55 32.44 -22.50 -47.89
CA GLY A 55 32.50 -21.97 -49.25
C GLY A 55 33.72 -21.09 -49.49
N LEU A 56 34.10 -20.26 -48.51
CA LEU A 56 35.31 -19.44 -48.55
C LEU A 56 36.57 -20.31 -48.70
N LYS A 57 36.69 -21.38 -47.92
CA LYS A 57 37.83 -22.31 -48.01
C LYS A 57 37.92 -22.95 -49.40
N THR A 58 36.79 -23.43 -49.93
CA THR A 58 36.74 -24.02 -51.27
C THR A 58 37.11 -23.01 -52.36
N LEU A 59 36.62 -21.77 -52.29
CA LEU A 59 36.96 -20.71 -53.24
C LEU A 59 38.45 -20.33 -53.18
N MET A 60 39.03 -20.31 -51.98
CA MET A 60 40.46 -20.09 -51.78
C MET A 60 41.31 -21.23 -52.36
N GLU A 61 40.91 -22.48 -52.14
CA GLU A 61 41.58 -23.67 -52.71
C GLU A 61 41.52 -23.71 -54.23
N MET A 62 40.43 -23.20 -54.82
CA MET A 62 40.25 -23.08 -56.27
C MET A 62 40.94 -21.84 -56.89
N GLY A 63 41.60 -21.00 -56.08
CA GLY A 63 42.28 -19.78 -56.54
C GLY A 63 41.35 -18.64 -56.95
N LYS A 64 40.06 -18.70 -56.58
CA LYS A 64 39.04 -17.70 -56.91
C LYS A 64 38.94 -16.60 -55.85
N PHE A 65 39.98 -15.77 -55.76
CA PHE A 65 40.11 -14.79 -54.67
C PHE A 65 39.07 -13.67 -54.69
N ASP A 66 38.60 -13.24 -55.86
CA ASP A 66 37.57 -12.18 -55.97
C ASP A 66 36.21 -12.64 -55.44
N GLU A 67 35.77 -13.85 -55.81
CA GLU A 67 34.55 -14.48 -55.29
C GLU A 67 34.65 -14.71 -53.77
N ALA A 68 35.82 -15.14 -53.29
CA ALA A 68 36.07 -15.30 -51.85
C ALA A 68 36.01 -13.96 -51.10
N LYS A 69 36.55 -12.89 -51.69
CA LYS A 69 36.50 -11.54 -51.11
C LYS A 69 35.06 -11.03 -50.99
N GLU A 70 34.24 -11.23 -52.01
CA GLU A 70 32.83 -10.86 -51.99
C GLU A 70 32.04 -11.64 -50.92
N MET A 71 32.24 -12.96 -50.85
CA MET A 71 31.61 -13.80 -49.82
C MET A 71 32.05 -13.39 -48.40
N GLY A 72 33.32 -13.01 -48.21
CA GLY A 72 33.83 -12.47 -46.96
C GLY A 72 33.17 -11.16 -46.55
N PHE A 73 32.98 -10.23 -47.49
CA PHE A 73 32.24 -8.99 -47.23
C PHE A 73 30.77 -9.24 -46.88
N ARG A 74 30.11 -10.19 -47.56
CA ARG A 74 28.73 -10.59 -47.22
C ARG A 74 28.65 -11.17 -45.82
N LEU A 75 29.58 -12.05 -45.42
CA LEU A 75 29.61 -12.63 -44.08
C LEU A 75 29.79 -11.58 -42.99
N GLU A 76 30.69 -10.61 -43.19
CA GLU A 76 30.89 -9.50 -42.25
C GLU A 76 29.67 -8.55 -42.22
N GLY A 77 29.01 -8.35 -43.37
CA GLY A 77 27.74 -7.63 -43.45
C GLY A 77 26.63 -8.30 -42.63
N LEU A 78 26.44 -9.62 -42.80
CA LEU A 78 25.50 -10.40 -42.01
C LEU A 78 25.83 -10.36 -40.51
N ARG A 79 27.10 -10.45 -40.15
CA ARG A 79 27.56 -10.31 -38.76
C ARG A 79 27.13 -8.96 -38.17
N ALA A 80 27.31 -7.88 -38.90
CA ALA A 80 26.89 -6.54 -38.48
C ALA A 80 25.35 -6.42 -38.38
N GLU A 81 24.60 -6.99 -39.33
CA GLU A 81 23.14 -6.96 -39.33
C GLU A 81 22.53 -7.76 -38.16
N PHE A 82 23.00 -8.98 -37.90
CA PHE A 82 22.58 -9.77 -36.74
C PHE A 82 22.95 -9.08 -35.41
N GLY A 83 24.13 -8.45 -35.34
CA GLY A 83 24.51 -7.64 -34.19
C GLY A 83 23.61 -6.40 -34.00
N GLY A 84 23.21 -5.78 -35.10
CA GLY A 84 22.26 -4.67 -35.13
C GLY A 84 20.87 -5.07 -34.65
N LEU A 85 20.39 -6.27 -35.03
CA LEU A 85 19.11 -6.81 -34.58
C LEU A 85 19.07 -6.99 -33.06
N GLN A 86 20.09 -7.63 -32.48
CA GLN A 86 20.20 -7.79 -31.02
C GLN A 86 20.19 -6.45 -30.27
N THR A 87 20.85 -5.44 -30.83
CA THR A 87 20.91 -4.09 -30.24
C THR A 87 19.54 -3.40 -30.30
N LYS A 88 18.80 -3.55 -31.40
CA LYS A 88 17.44 -3.03 -31.56
C LYS A 88 16.46 -3.69 -30.59
N ASP A 89 16.51 -5.02 -30.45
CA ASP A 89 15.68 -5.77 -29.51
C ASP A 89 15.94 -5.35 -28.06
N GLU A 90 17.20 -5.18 -27.71
CA GLU A 90 17.62 -4.72 -26.39
C GLU A 90 17.12 -3.28 -26.12
N MET A 91 17.24 -2.35 -27.08
CA MET A 91 16.65 -1.01 -26.96
C MET A 91 15.12 -1.05 -26.79
N ALA A 92 14.41 -1.89 -27.55
CA ALA A 92 12.97 -2.06 -27.44
C ALA A 92 12.57 -2.59 -26.06
N ARG A 93 13.31 -3.58 -25.51
CA ARG A 93 13.16 -4.08 -24.14
C ARG A 93 13.36 -2.97 -23.11
N GLN A 94 14.39 -2.15 -23.28
CA GLN A 94 14.66 -1.03 -22.36
C GLN A 94 13.53 0.00 -22.36
N ASN A 95 13.02 0.36 -23.54
CA ASN A 95 11.90 1.27 -23.69
C ASN A 95 10.60 0.71 -23.07
N LYS A 96 10.34 -0.58 -23.25
CA LYS A 96 9.23 -1.28 -22.57
C LYS A 96 9.37 -1.19 -21.06
N GLN A 97 10.56 -1.46 -20.51
CA GLN A 97 10.80 -1.39 -19.06
C GLN A 97 10.64 0.03 -18.50
N LYS A 98 11.08 1.07 -19.23
CA LYS A 98 10.81 2.48 -18.86
C LYS A 98 9.31 2.78 -18.81
N SER A 99 8.56 2.38 -19.85
CA SER A 99 7.11 2.56 -19.91
C SER A 99 6.38 1.86 -18.75
N LEU A 100 6.75 0.61 -18.45
CA LEU A 100 6.21 -0.13 -17.31
C LEU A 100 6.54 0.54 -15.98
N PHE A 101 7.77 1.06 -15.84
CA PHE A 101 8.20 1.79 -14.64
C PHE A 101 7.38 3.06 -14.42
N ASP A 102 7.18 3.87 -15.46
CA ASP A 102 6.39 5.10 -15.38
C ASP A 102 4.92 4.82 -15.05
N LYS A 103 4.36 3.76 -15.65
CA LYS A 103 3.01 3.28 -15.31
C LYS A 103 2.92 2.88 -13.84
N ALA A 104 3.89 2.11 -13.33
CA ALA A 104 3.91 1.68 -11.95
C ALA A 104 4.09 2.85 -10.97
N LYS A 105 4.95 3.83 -11.31
CA LYS A 105 5.13 5.06 -10.53
C LYS A 105 3.82 5.83 -10.39
N LYS A 106 3.06 6.00 -11.49
CA LYS A 106 1.75 6.67 -11.46
C LYS A 106 0.76 5.95 -10.55
N ILE A 107 0.63 4.63 -10.68
CA ILE A 107 -0.30 3.86 -9.84
C ILE A 107 0.11 3.92 -8.37
N LYS A 108 1.40 3.76 -8.05
CA LYS A 108 1.91 3.84 -6.68
C LYS A 108 1.66 5.21 -6.05
N SER A 109 1.89 6.28 -6.80
CA SER A 109 1.62 7.66 -6.35
C SER A 109 0.14 7.86 -6.04
N LYS A 110 -0.75 7.37 -6.91
CA LYS A 110 -2.21 7.42 -6.69
C LYS A 110 -2.67 6.60 -5.48
N GLN A 111 -2.13 5.40 -5.28
CA GLN A 111 -2.43 4.58 -4.10
C GLN A 111 -1.96 5.24 -2.81
N LEU A 112 -0.77 5.84 -2.84
CA LEU A 112 -0.22 6.56 -1.68
C LEU A 112 -1.07 7.79 -1.34
N SER A 113 -1.44 8.60 -2.33
CA SER A 113 -2.26 9.79 -2.10
C SER A 113 -3.68 9.44 -1.64
N GLY A 114 -4.29 8.39 -2.21
CA GLY A 114 -5.58 7.86 -1.76
C GLY A 114 -5.54 7.46 -0.29
N ARG A 115 -4.57 6.64 0.10
CA ARG A 115 -4.39 6.21 1.49
C ARG A 115 -4.10 7.38 2.45
N HIS A 116 -3.31 8.38 2.03
CA HIS A 116 -3.08 9.58 2.83
C HIS A 116 -4.34 10.41 3.02
N ARG A 117 -5.19 10.49 1.99
CA ARG A 117 -6.52 11.12 2.09
C ARG A 117 -7.41 10.37 3.08
N ASP A 118 -7.47 9.05 2.98
CA ASP A 118 -8.29 8.21 3.88
C ASP A 118 -7.84 8.37 5.34
N TRP A 119 -6.53 8.34 5.59
CA TRP A 119 -5.99 8.58 6.94
C TRP A 119 -6.32 9.98 7.46
N THR A 120 -6.26 11.00 6.60
CA THR A 120 -6.61 12.37 6.98
C THR A 120 -8.08 12.45 7.38
N SER A 121 -8.96 11.84 6.58
CA SER A 121 -10.39 11.76 6.90
C SER A 121 -10.67 11.01 8.19
N GLN A 122 -9.96 9.92 8.46
CA GLN A 122 -10.10 9.16 9.71
C GLN A 122 -9.67 9.98 10.93
N VAL A 123 -8.54 10.68 10.83
CA VAL A 123 -8.06 11.57 11.89
C VAL A 123 -9.07 12.69 12.13
N GLU A 124 -9.56 13.34 11.08
CA GLU A 124 -10.59 14.38 11.20
C GLU A 124 -11.88 13.87 11.84
N SER A 125 -12.34 12.67 11.49
CA SER A 125 -13.51 12.04 12.12
C SER A 125 -13.27 11.81 13.61
N HIS A 126 -12.14 11.19 13.95
CA HIS A 126 -11.76 10.95 15.34
C HIS A 126 -11.61 12.26 16.13
N CYS A 127 -11.11 13.33 15.51
CA CYS A 127 -11.06 14.65 16.12
C CYS A 127 -12.45 15.19 16.45
N LYS A 128 -13.40 15.06 15.52
CA LYS A 128 -14.78 15.52 15.71
C LYS A 128 -15.48 14.70 16.79
N GLU A 129 -15.40 13.38 16.72
CA GLU A 129 -15.98 12.46 17.70
C GLU A 129 -15.47 12.77 19.11
N PHE A 130 -14.16 12.98 19.26
CA PHE A 130 -13.56 13.34 20.55
C PHE A 130 -14.08 14.68 21.10
N VAL A 131 -14.28 15.68 20.23
CA VAL A 131 -14.85 16.98 20.63
C VAL A 131 -16.31 16.82 21.05
N GLU A 132 -17.12 16.09 20.28
CA GLU A 132 -18.51 15.83 20.61
C GLU A 132 -18.67 15.06 21.92
N GLU A 133 -17.86 14.03 22.15
CA GLU A 133 -17.85 13.26 23.38
C GLU A 133 -17.48 14.15 24.58
N SER A 134 -16.45 14.99 24.43
CA SER A 134 -16.04 15.94 25.47
C SER A 134 -17.14 16.95 25.82
N GLU A 135 -17.83 17.49 24.81
CA GLU A 135 -18.92 18.45 25.06
C GLU A 135 -20.11 17.78 25.74
N ARG A 136 -20.44 16.54 25.39
CA ARG A 136 -21.47 15.75 26.11
C ARG A 136 -21.09 15.52 27.58
N GLU A 137 -19.82 15.19 27.86
CA GLU A 137 -19.34 15.09 29.25
C GLU A 137 -19.51 16.41 30.00
N PHE A 138 -19.22 17.55 29.36
CA PHE A 138 -19.40 18.87 29.96
C PHE A 138 -20.87 19.24 30.17
N GLU A 139 -21.78 18.79 29.31
CA GLU A 139 -23.24 18.91 29.50
C GLU A 139 -23.69 18.12 30.73
N ILE A 140 -23.32 16.84 30.81
CA ILE A 140 -23.65 15.97 31.95
C ILE A 140 -23.12 16.57 33.27
N GLN A 141 -21.90 17.12 33.28
CA GLN A 141 -21.36 17.79 34.46
C GLN A 141 -22.17 19.03 34.87
N ARG A 142 -22.63 19.83 33.89
CA ARG A 142 -23.47 21.00 34.15
C ARG A 142 -24.84 20.60 34.71
N GLU A 143 -25.45 19.57 34.14
CA GLU A 143 -26.72 19.01 34.61
C GLU A 143 -26.59 18.46 36.03
N ASN A 144 -25.54 17.67 36.30
CA ASN A 144 -25.27 17.12 37.63
C ASN A 144 -25.06 18.23 38.67
N LEU A 145 -24.29 19.27 38.32
CA LEU A 145 -24.12 20.41 39.22
C LEU A 145 -25.46 21.12 39.45
N ALA A 146 -26.27 21.35 38.42
CA ALA A 146 -27.59 21.97 38.58
C ALA A 146 -28.51 21.14 39.51
N LEU A 147 -28.50 19.81 39.37
CA LEU A 147 -29.23 18.90 40.25
C LEU A 147 -28.71 18.95 41.69
N GLU A 148 -27.40 18.90 41.90
CA GLU A 148 -26.80 19.05 43.23
C GLU A 148 -27.23 20.36 43.88
N MET A 149 -27.20 21.45 43.12
CA MET A 149 -27.54 22.80 43.59
C MET A 149 -29.02 22.91 43.95
N SER A 150 -29.90 22.28 43.17
CA SER A 150 -31.34 22.23 43.46
C SER A 150 -31.68 21.49 44.76
N ARG A 151 -30.81 20.56 45.21
CA ARG A 151 -30.98 19.77 46.44
C ARG A 151 -30.45 20.49 47.68
N ILE A 152 -29.67 21.56 47.51
CA ILE A 152 -29.12 22.31 48.64
C ILE A 152 -30.23 23.17 49.22
N GLU A 153 -30.75 22.75 50.38
CA GLU A 153 -31.69 23.56 51.15
C GLU A 153 -31.00 24.85 51.63
N LYS A 154 -31.70 25.98 51.52
CA LYS A 154 -31.26 27.27 52.04
C LYS A 154 -31.09 27.15 53.57
N PRO A 155 -29.87 27.22 54.13
CA PRO A 155 -29.68 27.00 55.55
C PRO A 155 -30.40 28.07 56.40
N ARG A 156 -30.71 27.75 57.66
CA ARG A 156 -31.36 28.72 58.55
C ARG A 156 -30.44 29.91 58.84
N ILE A 157 -30.98 31.12 58.73
CA ILE A 157 -30.27 32.37 59.00
C ILE A 157 -29.94 32.45 60.49
N LYS A 158 -28.67 32.76 60.80
CA LYS A 158 -28.22 33.08 62.15
C LYS A 158 -28.09 34.59 62.28
N TYR A 159 -29.07 35.21 62.92
CA TYR A 159 -29.07 36.65 63.14
C TYR A 159 -27.94 37.08 64.10
N SER A 160 -27.51 38.34 63.97
CA SER A 160 -26.44 38.88 64.80
C SER A 160 -26.83 38.98 66.28
N LYS A 161 -25.81 39.04 67.16
CA LYS A 161 -26.00 39.26 68.60
C LYS A 161 -26.78 40.56 68.88
N ALA A 162 -26.46 41.63 68.14
CA ALA A 162 -27.12 42.93 68.27
C ALA A 162 -28.62 42.82 67.93
N ARG A 163 -28.98 42.14 66.84
CA ARG A 163 -30.39 41.88 66.49
C ARG A 163 -31.12 41.15 67.62
N MET A 164 -30.50 40.12 68.18
CA MET A 164 -31.09 39.34 69.28
C MET A 164 -31.29 40.18 70.55
N GLU A 165 -30.36 41.08 70.86
CA GLU A 165 -30.49 42.04 71.96
C GLU A 165 -31.64 43.03 71.75
N TYR A 166 -31.78 43.58 70.54
CA TYR A 166 -32.93 44.43 70.19
C TYR A 166 -34.26 43.67 70.29
N LYS A 167 -34.31 42.40 69.89
CA LYS A 167 -35.50 41.55 70.04
C LYS A 167 -35.85 41.34 71.52
N ASN A 168 -34.85 41.07 72.36
CA ASN A 168 -35.05 40.94 73.80
C ASN A 168 -35.48 42.27 74.44
N ALA A 169 -34.94 43.40 73.96
CA ALA A 169 -35.34 44.74 74.41
C ALA A 169 -36.80 45.04 74.03
N GLU A 170 -37.23 44.74 72.80
CA GLU A 170 -38.63 44.88 72.37
C GLU A 170 -39.57 44.11 73.30
N VAL A 171 -39.26 42.85 73.60
CA VAL A 171 -40.05 42.00 74.51
C VAL A 171 -40.11 42.62 75.91
N LYS A 172 -38.97 43.02 76.47
CA LYS A 172 -38.92 43.64 77.81
C LYS A 172 -39.70 44.96 77.87
N LEU A 173 -39.54 45.84 76.88
CA LEU A 173 -40.28 47.11 76.79
C LEU A 173 -41.79 46.89 76.64
N SER A 174 -42.20 45.86 75.90
CA SER A 174 -43.60 45.45 75.79
C SER A 174 -44.18 44.97 77.13
N HIS A 175 -43.43 44.16 77.89
CA HIS A 175 -43.82 43.73 79.24
C HIS A 175 -43.92 44.90 80.24
N LEU A 176 -43.05 45.91 80.10
CA LEU A 176 -43.07 47.14 80.91
C LEU A 176 -44.13 48.16 80.46
N LYS A 177 -44.98 47.82 79.47
CA LYS A 177 -46.03 48.68 78.89
C LYS A 177 -45.50 49.97 78.24
N GLN A 178 -44.22 50.03 77.87
CA GLN A 178 -43.60 51.13 77.14
C GLN A 178 -43.77 50.92 75.63
N TYR A 179 -45.00 51.06 75.14
CA TYR A 179 -45.37 50.64 73.79
C TYR A 179 -44.75 51.48 72.67
N ASP A 180 -44.56 52.79 72.88
CA ASP A 180 -43.96 53.67 71.88
C ASP A 180 -42.46 53.36 71.66
N ASP A 181 -41.74 53.09 72.75
CA ASP A 181 -40.33 52.67 72.70
C ASP A 181 -40.19 51.28 72.07
N ALA A 182 -41.08 50.34 72.43
CA ALA A 182 -41.13 49.03 71.79
C ALA A 182 -41.41 49.14 70.27
N LYS A 183 -42.28 50.07 69.84
CA LYS A 183 -42.56 50.33 68.42
C LYS A 183 -41.36 50.93 67.69
N ASN A 184 -40.55 51.75 68.36
CA ASN A 184 -39.31 52.28 67.81
C ASN A 184 -38.26 51.18 67.63
N VAL A 185 -38.04 50.35 68.65
CA VAL A 185 -37.14 49.19 68.57
C VAL A 185 -37.59 48.21 67.48
N ARG A 186 -38.90 47.97 67.34
CA ARG A 186 -39.45 47.12 66.28
C ARG A 186 -39.19 47.68 64.87
N ARG A 187 -39.24 49.00 64.69
CA ARG A 187 -38.86 49.64 63.42
C ARG A 187 -37.38 49.44 63.11
N MET A 188 -36.51 49.58 64.11
CA MET A 188 -35.07 49.31 63.95
C MET A 188 -34.80 47.83 63.64
N LEU A 189 -35.50 46.91 64.30
CA LEU A 189 -35.42 45.46 64.03
C LEU A 189 -35.77 45.12 62.59
N LYS A 190 -36.84 45.71 62.02
CA LYS A 190 -37.19 45.48 60.60
C LYS A 190 -36.07 45.88 59.64
N THR A 191 -35.41 47.00 59.89
CA THR A 191 -34.29 47.47 59.06
C THR A 191 -33.07 46.56 59.19
N ILE A 192 -32.78 46.09 60.41
CA ILE A 192 -31.68 45.16 60.67
C ILE A 192 -31.96 43.80 60.04
N ASP A 193 -33.17 43.26 60.20
CA ASP A 193 -33.60 41.98 59.62
C ASP A 193 -33.47 42.02 58.08
N ALA A 194 -33.98 43.06 57.43
CA ALA A 194 -33.87 43.19 55.97
C ALA A 194 -32.41 43.24 55.49
N ARG A 195 -31.52 43.93 56.22
CA ARG A 195 -30.10 44.02 55.88
C ARG A 195 -29.36 42.69 56.10
N GLU A 196 -29.61 42.02 57.22
CA GLU A 196 -28.98 40.73 57.54
C GLU A 196 -29.47 39.62 56.62
N GLU A 197 -30.76 39.58 56.29
CA GLU A 197 -31.35 38.63 55.34
C GLU A 197 -30.79 38.83 53.93
N ALA A 198 -30.73 40.08 53.43
CA ALA A 198 -30.15 40.38 52.13
C ALA A 198 -28.66 40.02 52.04
N ALA A 199 -27.88 40.32 53.09
CA ALA A 199 -26.46 39.97 53.13
C ALA A 199 -26.23 38.46 53.18
N TRP A 200 -27.08 37.74 53.93
CA TRP A 200 -27.02 36.28 54.01
C TRP A 200 -27.41 35.62 52.68
N ASP A 201 -28.49 36.10 52.05
CA ASP A 201 -28.97 35.61 50.75
C ASP A 201 -27.92 35.79 49.68
N LYS A 202 -27.32 36.98 49.62
CA LYS A 202 -26.19 37.26 48.74
C LYS A 202 -25.01 36.31 48.99
N ALA A 203 -24.63 36.10 50.25
CA ALA A 203 -23.50 35.21 50.56
C ALA A 203 -23.79 33.74 50.21
N PHE A 204 -25.06 33.31 50.25
CA PHE A 204 -25.47 31.99 49.81
C PHE A 204 -25.43 31.89 48.27
N GLU A 205 -25.97 32.87 47.56
CA GLU A 205 -25.90 32.97 46.10
C GLU A 205 -24.47 33.04 45.58
N ASP A 206 -23.59 33.83 46.22
CA ASP A 206 -22.17 33.94 45.88
C ASP A 206 -21.47 32.57 46.00
N LYS A 207 -21.81 31.77 47.02
CA LYS A 207 -21.27 30.40 47.17
C LYS A 207 -21.78 29.46 46.08
N MET A 208 -23.03 29.63 45.69
CA MET A 208 -23.63 28.86 44.60
C MET A 208 -22.95 29.22 43.27
N GLN A 209 -22.77 30.51 43.00
CA GLN A 209 -22.10 31.02 41.81
C GLN A 209 -20.63 30.57 41.76
N ALA A 210 -19.91 30.60 42.89
CA ALA A 210 -18.52 30.13 42.94
C ALA A 210 -18.36 28.66 42.51
N LYS A 211 -19.36 27.79 42.76
CA LYS A 211 -19.34 26.40 42.26
C LYS A 211 -19.51 26.34 40.74
N ILE A 212 -20.40 27.16 40.18
CA ILE A 212 -20.62 27.28 38.73
C ILE A 212 -19.35 27.79 38.05
N ASP A 213 -18.75 28.84 38.60
CA ASP A 213 -17.53 29.44 38.06
C ASP A 213 -16.37 28.44 38.08
N LYS A 214 -16.22 27.69 39.17
CA LYS A 214 -15.20 26.64 39.29
C LYS A 214 -15.37 25.54 38.24
N LEU A 215 -16.60 25.08 37.99
CA LEU A 215 -16.87 24.10 36.94
C LEU A 215 -16.55 24.68 35.55
N THR A 216 -16.95 25.93 35.31
CA THR A 216 -16.71 26.62 34.04
C THR A 216 -15.21 26.79 33.77
N GLU A 217 -14.43 27.16 34.79
CA GLU A 217 -12.98 27.27 34.69
C GLU A 217 -12.33 25.90 34.43
N PHE A 218 -12.80 24.85 35.11
CA PHE A 218 -12.34 23.49 34.86
C PHE A 218 -12.58 23.06 33.41
N GLN A 219 -13.79 23.27 32.90
CA GLN A 219 -14.16 22.95 31.51
C GLN A 219 -13.35 23.77 30.50
N LYS A 220 -13.09 25.06 30.77
CA LYS A 220 -12.23 25.90 29.95
C LYS A 220 -10.80 25.34 29.87
N ASN A 221 -10.23 24.93 30.99
CA ASN A 221 -8.89 24.34 31.04
C ASN A 221 -8.86 22.97 30.34
N ALA A 222 -9.90 22.16 30.49
CA ALA A 222 -10.03 20.89 29.78
C ALA A 222 -10.09 21.09 28.26
N ARG A 223 -10.90 22.05 27.77
CA ARG A 223 -10.95 22.43 26.34
C ARG A 223 -9.58 22.82 25.80
N ALA A 224 -8.80 23.61 26.55
CA ALA A 224 -7.44 23.98 26.14
C ALA A 224 -6.54 22.74 25.98
N ARG A 225 -6.56 21.82 26.95
CA ARG A 225 -5.81 20.55 26.85
C ARG A 225 -6.29 19.67 25.71
N HIS A 226 -7.59 19.66 25.43
CA HIS A 226 -8.16 18.91 24.31
C HIS A 226 -7.64 19.45 22.97
N VAL A 227 -7.61 20.77 22.78
CA VAL A 227 -7.04 21.40 21.59
C VAL A 227 -5.58 21.00 21.39
N GLU A 228 -4.77 21.04 22.46
CA GLU A 228 -3.37 20.60 22.41
C GLU A 228 -3.25 19.12 22.02
N LYS A 229 -4.03 18.23 22.67
CA LYS A 229 -4.06 16.80 22.34
C LYS A 229 -4.44 16.56 20.88
N MET A 230 -5.45 17.29 20.37
CA MET A 230 -5.88 17.15 18.99
C MET A 230 -4.80 17.62 18.02
N SER A 231 -4.14 18.74 18.33
CA SER A 231 -2.98 19.21 17.55
C SER A 231 -1.85 18.17 17.55
N ALA A 232 -1.58 17.52 18.67
CA ALA A 232 -0.53 16.50 18.75
C ALA A 232 -0.85 15.28 17.85
N ILE A 233 -2.11 14.86 17.82
CA ILE A 233 -2.58 13.77 16.94
C ILE A 233 -2.40 14.16 15.47
N THR A 234 -2.85 15.35 15.08
CA THR A 234 -2.75 15.80 13.68
C THR A 234 -1.29 15.93 13.24
N TRP A 235 -0.41 16.49 14.07
CA TRP A 235 1.02 16.60 13.79
C TRP A 235 1.73 15.25 13.71
N LYS A 236 1.37 14.30 14.56
CA LYS A 236 1.92 12.94 14.51
C LYS A 236 1.59 12.26 13.18
N GLU A 237 0.34 12.33 12.75
CA GLU A 237 -0.10 11.71 11.49
C GLU A 237 0.44 12.45 10.26
N LEU A 238 0.57 13.78 10.32
CA LEU A 238 1.24 14.56 9.26
C LEU A 238 2.68 14.09 9.05
N ARG A 239 3.47 14.01 10.13
CA ARG A 239 4.87 13.54 10.05
C ARG A 239 4.99 12.11 9.55
N LYS A 240 4.06 11.23 9.94
CA LYS A 240 4.01 9.85 9.46
C LYS A 240 3.75 9.79 7.95
N ARG A 241 2.81 10.59 7.44
CA ARG A 241 2.54 10.73 6.00
C ARG A 241 3.74 11.25 5.24
N GLU A 242 4.39 12.32 5.74
CA GLU A 242 5.58 12.90 5.11
C GLU A 242 6.74 11.90 5.07
N LYS A 243 7.01 11.22 6.19
CA LYS A 243 8.01 10.15 6.26
C LYS A 243 7.72 9.05 5.25
N GLU A 244 6.47 8.60 5.16
CA GLU A 244 6.10 7.57 4.20
C GLU A 244 6.24 8.04 2.76
N LYS A 245 5.83 9.27 2.45
CA LYS A 245 5.99 9.89 1.13
C LYS A 245 7.46 9.92 0.75
N TYR A 246 8.31 10.44 1.62
CA TYR A 246 9.76 10.50 1.43
C TYR A 246 10.37 9.12 1.18
N ILE A 247 10.04 8.12 2.01
CA ILE A 247 10.52 6.74 1.84
C ILE A 247 10.03 6.17 0.50
N SER A 248 8.78 6.39 0.14
CA SER A 248 8.20 5.89 -1.11
C SER A 248 8.87 6.49 -2.35
N GLU A 249 9.10 7.80 -2.34
CA GLU A 249 9.77 8.55 -3.42
C GLU A 249 11.23 8.13 -3.54
N THR A 250 11.95 8.05 -2.42
CA THR A 250 13.34 7.58 -2.38
C THR A 250 13.47 6.16 -2.94
N ASN A 251 12.59 5.25 -2.53
CA ASN A 251 12.55 3.88 -3.06
C ASN A 251 12.29 3.82 -4.57
N VAL A 252 11.40 4.66 -5.10
CA VAL A 252 11.17 4.75 -6.55
C VAL A 252 12.40 5.30 -7.26
N ASN A 253 13.01 6.36 -6.72
CA ASN A 253 14.19 6.98 -7.31
C ASN A 253 15.40 6.04 -7.33
N ASN A 254 15.62 5.28 -6.26
CA ASN A 254 16.70 4.27 -6.21
C ASN A 254 16.48 3.18 -7.26
N LYS A 255 15.25 2.63 -7.36
CA LYS A 255 14.92 1.65 -8.41
C LYS A 255 15.09 2.20 -9.83
N LYS A 256 14.78 3.48 -10.04
CA LYS A 256 14.99 4.17 -11.31
C LYS A 256 16.49 4.24 -11.63
N LYS A 257 17.33 4.65 -10.67
CA LYS A 257 18.79 4.71 -10.83
C LYS A 257 19.38 3.33 -11.12
N ASP A 258 19.01 2.30 -10.37
CA ASP A 258 19.41 0.90 -10.60
C ASP A 258 19.08 0.45 -12.02
N MET A 259 17.86 0.75 -12.46
CA MET A 259 17.39 0.39 -13.80
C MET A 259 18.20 1.09 -14.88
N HIS A 260 18.40 2.41 -14.77
CA HIS A 260 19.20 3.17 -15.73
C HIS A 260 20.64 2.71 -15.78
N HIS A 261 21.25 2.41 -14.63
CA HIS A 261 22.60 1.88 -14.58
C HIS A 261 22.69 0.54 -15.31
N ALA A 262 21.77 -0.38 -15.04
CA ALA A 262 21.75 -1.67 -15.72
C ALA A 262 21.56 -1.52 -17.24
N MET A 263 20.64 -0.65 -17.67
CA MET A 263 20.42 -0.34 -19.09
C MET A 263 21.66 0.27 -19.76
N TYR A 264 22.41 1.10 -19.04
CA TYR A 264 23.67 1.67 -19.53
C TYR A 264 24.76 0.62 -19.70
N ILE A 265 24.88 -0.34 -18.76
CA ILE A 265 25.82 -1.46 -18.93
C ILE A 265 25.39 -2.31 -20.13
N ASP A 266 24.10 -2.65 -20.24
CA ASP A 266 23.55 -3.46 -21.32
C ASP A 266 23.82 -2.81 -22.70
N SER A 267 23.75 -1.48 -22.81
CA SER A 267 24.00 -0.77 -24.08
C SER A 267 25.48 -0.69 -24.48
N LYS A 268 26.40 -0.95 -23.55
CA LYS A 268 27.84 -1.05 -23.81
C LYS A 268 28.29 -2.48 -24.06
N MET A 269 27.43 -3.47 -23.83
CA MET A 269 27.74 -4.87 -24.13
C MET A 269 27.73 -5.09 -25.64
N LYS A 270 28.74 -5.81 -26.15
CA LYS A 270 28.79 -6.20 -27.55
C LYS A 270 27.69 -7.22 -27.87
N PRO A 271 27.13 -7.21 -29.09
CA PRO A 271 26.28 -8.30 -29.55
C PRO A 271 27.02 -9.63 -29.43
N GLU A 272 26.31 -10.66 -28.99
CA GLU A 272 26.90 -11.98 -28.83
C GLU A 272 26.52 -12.81 -30.04
N LEU A 273 27.52 -13.23 -30.80
CA LEU A 273 27.33 -14.11 -31.95
C LEU A 273 27.98 -15.48 -31.71
N ALA A 274 28.36 -15.80 -30.47
CA ALA A 274 28.92 -17.09 -30.08
C ALA A 274 27.91 -17.90 -29.25
N VAL A 275 27.84 -19.21 -29.49
CA VAL A 275 26.91 -20.16 -28.82
C VAL A 275 27.39 -20.55 -27.42
N HIS A 276 28.60 -20.14 -27.02
CA HIS A 276 29.09 -20.38 -25.66
C HIS A 276 28.12 -19.80 -24.64
N PRO A 277 27.85 -20.52 -23.52
CA PRO A 277 26.88 -20.09 -22.54
C PRO A 277 27.35 -18.80 -21.87
N SER A 278 26.90 -17.66 -22.40
CA SER A 278 27.16 -16.35 -21.84
C SER A 278 26.22 -16.06 -20.68
N ALA A 279 26.57 -15.06 -19.88
CA ALA A 279 25.69 -14.53 -18.84
C ALA A 279 24.37 -13.93 -19.41
N LEU A 280 24.31 -13.64 -20.72
CA LEU A 280 23.10 -13.17 -21.40
C LEU A 280 22.17 -14.33 -21.79
N LEU A 281 22.72 -15.50 -22.10
CA LEU A 281 21.98 -16.73 -22.43
C LEU A 281 21.57 -17.50 -21.16
N LYS A 282 22.46 -17.66 -20.18
CA LYS A 282 22.16 -18.36 -18.91
C LYS A 282 21.76 -17.38 -17.82
N LYS A 283 20.46 -17.35 -17.54
CA LYS A 283 19.88 -16.59 -16.43
C LYS A 283 20.12 -17.33 -15.11
N ARG A 284 20.60 -16.62 -14.08
CA ARG A 284 20.70 -17.16 -12.71
C ARG A 284 19.31 -17.46 -12.11
N THR A 285 19.26 -18.28 -11.07
CA THR A 285 18.04 -18.47 -10.27
C THR A 285 17.51 -17.11 -9.78
N ASN A 286 16.18 -16.94 -9.78
CA ASN A 286 15.52 -15.68 -9.41
C ASN A 286 15.88 -14.45 -10.26
N TYR A 287 16.36 -14.63 -11.50
CA TYR A 287 16.68 -13.54 -12.40
C TYR A 287 15.54 -12.53 -12.55
N ASN A 288 14.33 -13.00 -12.88
CA ASN A 288 13.17 -12.14 -13.10
C ASN A 288 12.79 -11.32 -11.86
N ARG A 289 13.07 -11.86 -10.66
CA ARG A 289 12.76 -11.23 -9.38
C ARG A 289 13.77 -10.13 -8.99
N ASN A 290 15.05 -10.35 -9.27
CA ASN A 290 16.13 -9.54 -8.72
C ASN A 290 16.90 -8.72 -9.76
N ALA A 291 16.69 -8.96 -11.06
CA ALA A 291 17.44 -8.25 -12.09
C ALA A 291 17.10 -6.76 -12.12
N SER A 292 18.13 -5.91 -12.00
CA SER A 292 17.99 -4.45 -12.07
C SER A 292 17.44 -3.97 -13.42
N LYS A 293 17.64 -4.74 -14.49
CA LYS A 293 17.12 -4.43 -15.82
C LYS A 293 15.61 -4.68 -16.00
N LEU A 294 14.96 -5.34 -15.03
CA LEU A 294 13.53 -5.68 -15.03
C LEU A 294 12.75 -4.91 -13.94
N ARG A 295 13.33 -3.81 -13.43
CA ARG A 295 12.74 -3.01 -12.34
C ARG A 295 11.38 -2.42 -12.69
N GLY A 296 11.10 -2.13 -13.97
CA GLY A 296 9.81 -1.61 -14.41
C GLY A 296 8.68 -2.61 -14.21
N GLU A 297 8.89 -3.84 -14.66
CA GLU A 297 7.97 -4.97 -14.48
C GLU A 297 7.83 -5.33 -13.00
N GLN A 298 8.94 -5.51 -12.27
CA GLN A 298 8.94 -5.80 -10.83
C GLN A 298 8.17 -4.76 -10.01
N LEU A 299 8.32 -3.47 -10.35
CA LEU A 299 7.60 -2.40 -9.66
C LEU A 299 6.10 -2.44 -10.01
N LEU A 300 5.77 -2.71 -11.27
CA LEU A 300 4.38 -2.79 -11.71
C LEU A 300 3.64 -3.94 -11.04
N ASP A 301 4.24 -5.13 -10.99
CA ASP A 301 3.64 -6.30 -10.35
C ASP A 301 3.43 -6.06 -8.86
N LYS A 302 4.43 -5.48 -8.17
CA LYS A 302 4.32 -5.09 -6.76
C LYS A 302 3.16 -4.13 -6.51
N VAL A 303 2.96 -3.15 -7.40
CA VAL A 303 1.93 -2.11 -7.24
C VAL A 303 0.53 -2.62 -7.60
N LYS A 304 0.43 -3.59 -8.52
CA LYS A 304 -0.82 -4.28 -8.84
C LYS A 304 -1.24 -5.29 -7.77
N GLY A 305 -0.39 -5.55 -6.78
CA GLY A 305 -0.69 -6.52 -5.73
C GLY A 305 -0.63 -7.97 -6.20
N LYS A 306 0.05 -8.25 -7.33
CA LYS A 306 0.36 -9.64 -7.67
C LYS A 306 1.23 -10.22 -6.57
N LYS A 307 0.78 -11.32 -5.96
CA LYS A 307 1.57 -12.02 -4.95
C LYS A 307 2.74 -12.70 -5.64
N GLU A 308 3.81 -12.86 -4.88
CA GLU A 308 5.00 -13.58 -5.32
C GLU A 308 4.61 -15.00 -5.78
N GLY A 309 4.72 -15.29 -7.08
CA GLY A 309 4.42 -16.62 -7.65
C GLY A 309 3.22 -16.68 -8.59
N ASP A 310 2.39 -15.63 -8.65
CA ASP A 310 1.28 -15.56 -9.61
C ASP A 310 1.83 -15.20 -11.01
N ALA A 311 2.36 -16.19 -11.71
CA ALA A 311 2.37 -16.16 -13.16
C ALA A 311 0.93 -15.94 -13.62
N VAL A 312 0.73 -15.09 -14.64
CA VAL A 312 -0.59 -14.99 -15.29
C VAL A 312 -0.82 -16.31 -16.00
N PHE A 313 -1.29 -17.32 -15.27
CA PHE A 313 -2.04 -18.40 -15.87
C PHE A 313 -3.33 -17.76 -16.35
N ILE A 314 -3.45 -17.60 -17.67
CA ILE A 314 -4.77 -17.54 -18.28
C ILE A 314 -5.40 -18.87 -17.86
N GLU A 315 -6.42 -18.83 -16.99
CA GLU A 315 -7.17 -20.03 -16.60
C GLU A 315 -7.49 -20.80 -17.89
N SER A 316 -7.08 -22.07 -17.96
CA SER A 316 -7.39 -22.85 -19.14
C SER A 316 -8.92 -22.95 -19.24
N LEU A 317 -9.46 -23.08 -20.46
CA LEU A 317 -10.89 -23.29 -20.67
C LEU A 317 -11.46 -24.48 -19.85
N CYS A 318 -10.59 -25.38 -19.38
CA CYS A 318 -10.93 -26.50 -18.50
C CYS A 318 -11.08 -26.08 -17.03
N ASP A 319 -10.41 -25.04 -16.56
CA ASP A 319 -10.48 -24.56 -15.16
C ASP A 319 -11.69 -23.65 -14.92
N LEU A 320 -12.19 -23.00 -15.98
CA LEU A 320 -13.46 -22.25 -15.97
C LEU A 320 -14.70 -23.16 -15.81
N HIS A 321 -14.54 -24.47 -16.03
CA HIS A 321 -15.62 -25.44 -15.95
C HIS A 321 -15.42 -26.38 -14.75
N LYS A 322 -16.28 -26.24 -13.73
CA LYS A 322 -16.39 -27.24 -12.66
C LYS A 322 -17.06 -28.50 -13.22
N PHE A 323 -16.25 -29.44 -13.73
CA PHE A 323 -16.74 -30.77 -14.17
C PHE A 323 -17.15 -31.70 -12.99
N GLY A 324 -17.06 -31.22 -11.74
CA GLY A 324 -17.32 -32.02 -10.54
C GLY A 324 -18.79 -32.14 -10.11
N ASP A 325 -19.63 -31.13 -10.38
CA ASP A 325 -20.94 -31.01 -9.71
C ASP A 325 -22.15 -31.37 -10.57
N LYS A 326 -21.95 -31.79 -11.82
CA LYS A 326 -23.02 -32.30 -12.67
C LYS A 326 -22.56 -33.59 -13.31
N THR A 327 -23.23 -34.70 -12.96
CA THR A 327 -23.21 -35.90 -13.78
C THR A 327 -23.55 -35.47 -15.20
N LEU A 328 -22.58 -35.61 -16.11
CA LEU A 328 -22.82 -35.44 -17.54
C LEU A 328 -23.93 -36.42 -17.91
N ASN A 329 -25.08 -35.91 -18.34
CA ASN A 329 -26.17 -36.76 -18.81
C ASN A 329 -25.64 -37.62 -19.97
N GLY A 330 -25.53 -38.93 -19.76
CA GLY A 330 -25.08 -39.89 -20.76
C GLY A 330 -23.83 -40.70 -20.44
N THR A 331 -23.15 -40.49 -19.30
CA THR A 331 -22.00 -41.34 -18.90
C THR A 331 -22.35 -42.28 -17.75
N THR A 332 -22.49 -43.58 -18.05
CA THR A 332 -22.56 -44.67 -17.05
C THR A 332 -21.19 -44.93 -16.44
N ARG A 333 -21.06 -44.76 -15.12
CA ARG A 333 -19.93 -45.31 -14.35
C ARG A 333 -20.11 -46.84 -14.27
N TYR A 334 -19.17 -47.59 -14.82
CA TYR A 334 -19.03 -49.01 -14.50
C TYR A 334 -18.38 -49.14 -13.13
N GLU A 335 -19.15 -49.61 -12.14
CA GLU A 335 -18.59 -50.01 -10.84
C GLU A 335 -18.07 -51.44 -10.95
N ASP A 336 -16.74 -51.59 -10.97
CA ASP A 336 -16.08 -52.89 -10.92
C ASP A 336 -16.37 -53.56 -9.57
N LYS A 337 -17.29 -54.54 -9.59
CA LYS A 337 -17.46 -55.50 -8.50
C LYS A 337 -16.33 -56.53 -8.54
N LEU A 338 -15.18 -56.18 -7.98
CA LEU A 338 -14.17 -57.15 -7.59
C LEU A 338 -14.65 -57.89 -6.32
N GLN A 339 -15.33 -59.02 -6.53
CA GLN A 339 -15.57 -60.03 -5.49
C GLN A 339 -14.22 -60.62 -5.08
N TRP A 340 -13.71 -60.22 -3.92
CA TRP A 340 -12.58 -60.88 -3.27
C TRP A 340 -13.09 -62.14 -2.55
N SER A 341 -12.92 -63.30 -3.19
CA SER A 341 -13.13 -64.61 -2.58
C SER A 341 -11.85 -65.05 -1.84
N GLY A 342 -11.96 -65.13 -0.51
CA GLY A 342 -11.36 -66.18 0.33
C GLY A 342 -9.84 -66.35 0.31
N TYR A 343 -9.18 -65.82 1.33
CA TYR A 343 -8.14 -66.56 2.05
C TYR A 343 -8.32 -66.36 3.55
N LYS A 344 -8.60 -67.46 4.25
CA LYS A 344 -8.64 -67.57 5.71
C LYS A 344 -7.29 -68.08 6.21
N SER A 345 -7.03 -67.70 7.46
CA SER A 345 -6.27 -68.40 8.51
C SER A 345 -4.75 -68.29 8.59
N GLY A 346 -4.33 -68.03 9.83
CA GLY A 346 -3.00 -68.26 10.38
C GLY A 346 -2.33 -66.97 10.82
N GLN A 347 -1.87 -66.74 12.05
CA GLN A 347 -2.00 -67.41 13.34
C GLN A 347 -1.33 -66.44 14.34
N GLU A 348 -1.81 -66.39 15.57
CA GLU A 348 -1.15 -65.67 16.66
C GLU A 348 0.17 -66.36 17.10
N TYR A 349 1.02 -65.56 17.77
CA TYR A 349 1.96 -65.88 18.86
C TYR A 349 3.49 -66.01 18.63
N PHE A 350 4.22 -65.24 19.47
CA PHE A 350 5.62 -65.28 19.94
C PHE A 350 6.73 -65.02 18.90
N ASP A 351 7.72 -64.15 19.08
CA ASP A 351 8.39 -63.60 20.29
C ASP A 351 8.46 -62.06 20.36
#